data_AF-X1MAR0-F1
#
_entry.id   AF-X1MAR0-F1
#
_cell.length_a   1.000
_cell.length_b   1.000
_cell.length_c   1.000
_cell.angle_alpha   90.00
_cell.angle_beta   90.00
_cell.angle_gamma   90.00
#
_symmetry.space_group_name_H-M   'P 1'
#
loop_
_entity.id
_entity.type
_entity.pdbx_description
1 polymer ?
#
loop_
_entity_poly.entity_id
_entity_poly.type
_entity_poly.pdbx_seq_one_letter_code
_entity_poly.pdbx_strand_id
1 'polypeptide(L)'
;MLVFTGTDRLMHFLWDAYEDKRHKYHNAFLDHFRKIDQAIGEINSRIPDDELLIMLSDHGFEHLEKDVYLNFLLSQEGLLKLDGISDNPWSHIDYPSKAFALDPARIYINLKNKYPKGSVGPKDQGKVLRDLELLFGSLEIDNQRVIRNVYHKEEIYSGPRLDNAPDLVLVPNPGFNLKASLKEERLSGRDVFT
;
A
#
# COMPACT_ATOMS: atom_id res chain seq x y z
N MET A 1 -16.87 14.34 -17.03
CA MET A 1 -16.36 13.76 -15.77
C MET A 1 -15.69 14.88 -14.99
N LEU A 2 -16.18 15.14 -13.78
CA LEU A 2 -15.62 16.15 -12.86
C LEU A 2 -14.89 15.40 -11.75
N VAL A 3 -13.71 15.89 -11.36
CA VAL A 3 -12.90 15.29 -10.29
C VAL A 3 -12.55 16.37 -9.27
N PHE A 4 -12.92 16.15 -8.01
CA PHE A 4 -12.52 16.98 -6.89
C PHE A 4 -11.25 16.42 -6.27
N THR A 5 -10.08 16.91 -6.70
CA THR A 5 -8.78 16.44 -6.18
C THR A 5 -8.39 17.06 -4.83
N GLY A 6 -9.15 18.06 -4.39
CA GLY A 6 -8.88 18.78 -3.13
C GLY A 6 -9.09 17.92 -1.89
N THR A 7 -10.01 16.95 -1.93
CA THR A 7 -10.31 16.04 -0.81
C THR A 7 -9.09 15.21 -0.45
N ASP A 8 -8.43 14.62 -1.44
CA ASP A 8 -7.23 13.80 -1.28
C ASP A 8 -6.08 14.58 -0.61
N ARG A 9 -5.71 15.73 -1.18
CA ARG A 9 -4.64 16.57 -0.63
C ARG A 9 -4.97 17.06 0.77
N LEU A 10 -6.22 17.48 1.00
CA LEU A 10 -6.65 17.94 2.31
C LEU A 10 -6.52 16.82 3.35
N MET A 11 -6.96 15.61 3.03
CA MET A 11 -6.87 14.46 3.92
C MET A 11 -5.41 14.04 4.15
N HIS A 12 -4.53 14.13 3.15
CA HIS A 12 -3.11 13.85 3.32
C HIS A 12 -2.39 14.77 4.32
N PHE A 13 -2.75 16.06 4.40
CA PHE A 13 -2.03 17.04 5.22
C PHE A 13 -2.76 17.47 6.49
N LEU A 14 -4.07 17.27 6.56
CA LEU A 14 -4.94 17.79 7.63
C LEU A 14 -5.94 16.74 8.13
N TRP A 15 -5.59 15.45 8.08
CA TRP A 15 -6.42 14.40 8.68
C TRP A 15 -6.67 14.62 10.18
N ASP A 16 -5.64 15.06 10.90
CA ASP A 16 -5.74 15.44 12.31
C ASP A 16 -6.79 16.55 12.56
N ALA A 17 -6.95 17.46 11.60
CA ALA A 17 -7.98 18.48 11.63
C ALA A 17 -9.38 17.90 11.51
N TYR A 18 -9.56 16.75 10.85
CA TYR A 18 -10.84 16.05 10.82
C TYR A 18 -11.15 15.38 12.16
N GLU A 19 -10.16 14.70 12.76
CA GLU A 19 -10.31 13.91 13.98
C GLU A 19 -10.43 14.77 15.24
N ASP A 20 -9.56 15.78 15.41
CA ASP A 20 -9.59 16.67 16.58
C ASP A 20 -10.49 17.88 16.31
N LYS A 21 -11.69 17.87 16.91
CA LYS A 21 -12.65 18.98 16.87
C LYS A 21 -12.11 20.31 17.40
N ARG A 22 -11.02 20.29 18.17
CA ARG A 22 -10.37 21.49 18.73
C ARG A 22 -9.25 22.00 17.83
N HIS A 23 -8.91 21.28 16.76
CA HIS A 23 -7.86 21.70 15.84
C HIS A 23 -8.23 23.04 15.18
N LYS A 24 -7.26 23.95 15.06
CA LYS A 24 -7.48 25.29 14.50
C LYS A 24 -8.08 25.29 13.08
N TYR A 25 -7.88 24.19 12.34
CA TYR A 25 -8.40 24.03 10.98
C TYR A 25 -9.61 23.08 10.88
N HIS A 26 -10.18 22.59 11.99
CA HIS A 26 -11.30 21.64 11.96
C HIS A 26 -12.49 22.17 11.15
N ASN A 27 -12.92 23.40 11.41
CA ASN A 27 -14.03 24.01 10.67
C ASN A 27 -13.67 24.23 9.19
N ALA A 28 -12.44 24.67 8.90
CA ALA A 28 -11.99 24.88 7.51
C ALA A 28 -11.92 23.57 6.72
N PHE A 29 -11.54 22.47 7.36
CA PHE A 29 -11.58 21.12 6.78
C PHE A 29 -13.02 20.75 6.39
N LEU A 30 -13.96 20.86 7.33
CA LEU A 30 -15.38 20.56 7.06
C LEU A 30 -15.99 21.49 6.02
N ASP A 31 -15.62 22.77 6.02
CA ASP A 31 -16.08 23.75 5.03
C ASP A 31 -15.63 23.41 3.61
N HIS A 32 -14.47 22.75 3.45
CA HIS A 32 -14.05 22.26 2.14
C HIS A 32 -15.03 21.20 1.60
N PHE A 33 -15.39 20.22 2.44
CA PHE A 33 -16.37 19.20 2.05
C PHE A 33 -17.76 19.78 1.83
N ARG A 34 -18.20 20.78 2.63
CA ARG A 34 -19.46 21.49 2.40
C ARG A 34 -19.49 22.23 1.05
N LYS A 35 -18.38 22.82 0.62
CA LYS A 35 -18.29 23.47 -0.70
C LYS A 35 -18.39 22.46 -1.85
N ILE A 36 -17.83 21.27 -1.67
CA ILE A 36 -17.96 20.18 -2.64
C ILE A 36 -19.41 19.69 -2.69
N ASP A 37 -20.04 19.48 -1.53
CA ASP A 37 -21.46 19.11 -1.43
C ASP A 37 -22.37 20.14 -2.13
N GLN A 38 -22.13 21.44 -1.91
CA GLN A 38 -22.84 22.51 -2.63
C GLN A 38 -22.65 22.42 -4.15
N ALA A 39 -21.42 22.23 -4.62
CA ALA A 39 -21.13 22.08 -6.04
C ALA A 39 -21.81 20.84 -6.65
N ILE A 40 -21.85 19.72 -5.92
CA ILE A 40 -22.59 18.51 -6.31
C ILE A 40 -24.08 18.81 -6.39
N GLY A 41 -24.64 19.53 -5.41
CA GLY A 41 -26.03 19.95 -5.42
C GLY A 41 -26.38 20.83 -6.63
N GLU A 42 -25.52 21.79 -6.97
CA GLU A 42 -25.66 22.62 -8.17
C GLU A 42 -25.65 21.78 -9.46
N ILE A 43 -24.77 20.79 -9.56
CA ILE A 43 -24.73 19.87 -10.70
C ILE A 43 -26.03 19.07 -10.76
N ASN A 44 -26.43 18.45 -9.65
CA ASN A 44 -27.62 17.61 -9.57
C ASN A 44 -28.89 18.39 -9.95
N SER A 45 -29.02 19.65 -9.52
CA SER A 45 -30.16 20.52 -9.87
C SER A 45 -30.32 20.84 -11.35
N ARG A 46 -29.30 20.58 -12.18
CA ARG A 46 -29.30 20.82 -13.63
C ARG A 46 -29.46 19.55 -14.43
N ILE A 47 -29.43 18.38 -13.78
CA ILE A 47 -29.59 17.08 -14.42
C ILE A 47 -31.10 16.78 -14.49
N PRO A 48 -31.64 16.41 -15.66
CA PRO A 48 -33.01 15.95 -15.81
C PRO A 48 -33.33 14.74 -14.90
N ASP A 49 -34.58 14.63 -14.45
CA ASP A 49 -35.01 13.56 -13.52
C ASP A 49 -34.88 12.14 -14.12
N ASP A 50 -34.78 12.00 -15.43
CA ASP A 50 -34.61 10.74 -16.15
C ASP A 50 -33.15 10.39 -16.47
N GLU A 51 -32.19 11.20 -16.01
CA GLU A 51 -30.76 10.95 -16.16
C GLU A 51 -30.10 10.44 -14.87
N LEU A 52 -28.98 9.71 -15.02
CA LEU A 52 -28.25 9.10 -13.91
C LEU A 52 -27.01 9.95 -13.53
N LEU A 53 -26.97 10.42 -12.29
CA LEU A 53 -25.74 10.93 -11.67
C LEU A 53 -25.03 9.80 -10.90
N ILE A 54 -23.80 9.48 -11.29
CA ILE A 54 -22.93 8.55 -10.57
C ILE A 54 -21.85 9.33 -9.83
N MET A 55 -21.72 9.08 -8.53
CA MET A 55 -20.64 9.58 -7.69
C MET A 55 -19.84 8.40 -7.15
N LEU A 56 -18.52 8.49 -7.22
CA LEU A 56 -17.60 7.49 -6.69
C LEU A 56 -16.34 8.16 -6.15
N SER A 57 -15.62 7.44 -5.31
CA SER A 57 -14.25 7.74 -4.90
C SER A 57 -13.34 6.68 -5.49
N ASP A 58 -12.13 7.06 -5.88
CA ASP A 58 -11.09 6.14 -6.32
C ASP A 58 -10.49 5.34 -5.15
N HIS A 59 -10.45 5.94 -3.96
CA HIS A 59 -10.11 5.25 -2.70
C HIS A 59 -10.72 5.94 -1.46
N GLY A 60 -10.57 5.30 -0.30
CA GLY A 60 -10.88 5.88 1.01
C GLY A 60 -9.66 6.54 1.66
N PHE A 61 -9.76 6.81 2.96
CA PHE A 61 -8.69 7.34 3.80
C PHE A 61 -8.75 6.73 5.20
N GLU A 62 -7.58 6.66 5.86
CA GLU A 62 -7.44 6.20 7.24
C GLU A 62 -6.28 6.95 7.91
N HIS A 63 -6.32 7.03 9.24
CA HIS A 63 -5.22 7.57 10.05
C HIS A 63 -3.95 6.72 9.89
N LEU A 64 -2.82 7.39 9.68
CA LEU A 64 -1.51 6.76 9.60
C LEU A 64 -0.61 7.33 10.70
N GLU A 65 0.11 6.45 11.39
CA GLU A 65 1.09 6.82 12.42
C GLU A 65 2.53 6.54 11.99
N LYS A 66 2.72 5.54 11.11
CA LYS A 66 4.03 5.04 10.69
C LYS A 66 4.02 4.43 9.30
N ASP A 67 5.08 4.70 8.56
CA ASP A 67 5.49 3.91 7.41
C ASP A 67 6.33 2.70 7.83
N VAL A 68 6.15 1.58 7.14
CA VAL A 68 6.89 0.33 7.31
C VAL A 68 7.45 -0.12 5.96
N TYR A 69 8.76 -0.34 5.90
CA TYR A 69 9.49 -0.56 4.65
C TYR A 69 9.78 -2.04 4.43
N LEU A 70 8.92 -2.70 3.67
CA LEU A 70 8.92 -4.16 3.50
C LEU A 70 10.17 -4.66 2.78
N ASN A 71 10.66 -3.94 1.78
CA ASN A 71 11.88 -4.33 1.06
C ASN A 71 13.15 -4.18 1.91
N PHE A 72 13.16 -3.23 2.85
CA PHE A 72 14.23 -3.18 3.85
C PHE A 72 14.18 -4.42 4.75
N LEU A 73 13.00 -4.78 5.27
CA LEU A 73 12.82 -5.98 6.09
C LEU A 73 13.27 -7.25 5.35
N LEU A 74 12.83 -7.44 4.11
CA LEU A 74 13.23 -8.58 3.29
C LEU A 74 14.76 -8.61 3.06
N SER A 75 15.40 -7.45 2.97
CA SER A 75 16.86 -7.36 2.82
C SER A 75 17.60 -7.73 4.10
N GLN A 76 17.09 -7.29 5.26
CA GLN A 76 17.63 -7.66 6.57
C GLN A 76 17.56 -9.18 6.82
N GLU A 77 16.47 -9.82 6.40
CA GLU A 77 16.28 -11.27 6.51
C GLU A 77 16.99 -12.07 5.40
N GLY A 78 17.76 -11.42 4.53
CA GLY A 78 18.46 -12.06 3.41
C GLY A 78 17.53 -12.67 2.35
N LEU A 79 16.27 -12.25 2.31
CA LEU A 79 15.27 -12.64 1.31
C LEU A 79 15.32 -11.75 0.06
N LEU A 80 15.84 -10.54 0.19
CA LEU A 80 16.11 -9.60 -0.90
C LEU A 80 17.58 -9.19 -0.89
N LYS A 81 18.20 -9.12 -2.06
CA LYS A 81 19.57 -8.62 -2.23
C LYS A 81 19.57 -7.60 -3.36
N LEU A 82 20.21 -6.47 -3.13
CA LEU A 82 20.35 -5.41 -4.11
C LEU A 82 21.84 -5.29 -4.53
N ASP A 83 22.11 -5.19 -5.83
CA ASP A 83 23.38 -4.73 -6.38
C ASP A 83 23.30 -3.23 -6.66
N GLY A 84 24.34 -2.45 -6.37
CA GLY A 84 24.28 -0.98 -6.48
C GLY A 84 24.39 -0.44 -7.92
N ILE A 85 24.12 -1.24 -8.95
CA ILE A 85 24.51 -0.93 -10.34
C ILE A 85 23.27 -0.76 -11.22
N SER A 86 22.71 0.46 -11.31
CA SER A 86 21.72 0.91 -12.31
C SER A 86 21.05 2.23 -11.89
N ASP A 87 20.51 2.98 -12.86
CA ASP A 87 19.57 4.10 -12.61
C ASP A 87 18.13 3.61 -12.36
N ASN A 88 17.81 2.38 -12.76
CA ASN A 88 16.51 1.75 -12.50
C ASN A 88 16.58 0.94 -11.18
N PRO A 89 15.82 1.34 -10.14
CA PRO A 89 15.86 0.68 -8.84
C PRO A 89 15.58 -0.83 -8.91
N TRP A 90 14.71 -1.27 -9.80
CA TRP A 90 14.28 -2.67 -9.86
C TRP A 90 15.31 -3.60 -10.51
N SER A 91 16.21 -3.05 -11.34
CA SER A 91 17.33 -3.84 -11.88
C SER A 91 18.40 -4.17 -10.84
N HIS A 92 18.36 -3.51 -9.67
CA HIS A 92 19.24 -3.84 -8.56
C HIS A 92 18.92 -5.18 -7.91
N ILE A 93 17.71 -5.73 -8.05
CA ILE A 93 17.38 -7.03 -7.46
C ILE A 93 18.33 -8.09 -8.00
N ASP A 94 19.20 -8.62 -7.13
CA ASP A 94 20.32 -9.47 -7.51
C ASP A 94 20.17 -10.91 -6.99
N TYR A 95 21.00 -11.82 -7.49
CA TYR A 95 21.07 -13.19 -7.00
C TYR A 95 21.73 -13.25 -5.60
N PRO A 96 21.19 -14.02 -4.62
CA PRO A 96 20.07 -14.96 -4.73
C PRO A 96 18.76 -14.44 -4.08
N SER A 97 18.24 -13.27 -4.47
CA SER A 97 16.96 -12.75 -3.96
C SER A 97 15.84 -13.77 -4.11
N LYS A 98 15.10 -14.03 -3.03
CA LYS A 98 13.98 -14.97 -2.98
C LYS A 98 12.61 -14.31 -3.08
N ALA A 99 12.48 -13.08 -2.58
CA ALA A 99 11.23 -12.33 -2.60
C ALA A 99 11.48 -10.83 -2.67
N PHE A 100 10.49 -10.09 -3.14
CA PHE A 100 10.47 -8.63 -3.14
C PHE A 100 9.03 -8.13 -2.99
N ALA A 101 8.87 -6.91 -2.48
CA ALA A 101 7.60 -6.23 -2.34
C ALA A 101 7.40 -5.18 -3.44
N LEU A 102 6.14 -4.92 -3.80
CA LEU A 102 5.68 -3.78 -4.59
C LEU A 102 4.55 -3.05 -3.86
N ASP A 103 4.48 -1.73 -4.00
CA ASP A 103 3.41 -0.95 -3.40
C ASP A 103 2.06 -1.23 -4.07
N PRO A 104 0.94 -1.23 -3.32
CA PRO A 104 0.87 -1.27 -1.86
C PRO A 104 0.90 -2.73 -1.36
N ALA A 105 1.74 -3.05 -0.37
CA ALA A 105 1.66 -4.30 0.41
C ALA A 105 1.64 -5.65 -0.35
N ARG A 106 2.16 -5.70 -1.59
CA ARG A 106 2.16 -6.90 -2.44
C ARG A 106 3.51 -7.58 -2.41
N ILE A 107 3.55 -8.87 -2.09
CA ILE A 107 4.79 -9.66 -2.03
C ILE A 107 4.84 -10.62 -3.20
N TYR A 108 6.00 -10.70 -3.85
CA TYR A 108 6.26 -11.59 -4.96
C TYR A 108 7.44 -12.48 -4.62
N ILE A 109 7.33 -13.76 -4.94
CA ILE A 109 8.44 -14.69 -4.93
C ILE A 109 9.22 -14.50 -6.23
N ASN A 110 10.54 -14.34 -6.11
CA ASN A 110 11.45 -14.17 -7.25
C ASN A 110 11.70 -15.51 -7.97
N LEU A 111 10.66 -16.01 -8.62
CA LEU A 111 10.62 -17.30 -9.30
C LEU A 111 11.54 -17.36 -10.53
N LYS A 112 12.22 -18.49 -10.68
CA LYS A 112 12.95 -18.86 -11.91
C LYS A 112 12.01 -18.80 -13.11
N ASN A 113 12.51 -18.30 -14.24
CA ASN A 113 11.78 -18.17 -15.51
C ASN A 113 10.57 -17.21 -15.51
N LYS A 114 10.27 -16.54 -14.38
CA LYS A 114 9.28 -15.46 -14.31
C LYS A 114 9.93 -14.08 -14.23
N TYR A 115 11.03 -13.98 -13.47
CA TYR A 115 11.77 -12.73 -13.28
C TYR A 115 13.23 -12.84 -13.78
N PRO A 116 13.87 -11.74 -14.25
CA PRO A 116 15.18 -11.79 -14.90
C PRO A 116 16.30 -12.48 -14.10
N LYS A 117 16.34 -12.28 -12.78
CA LYS A 117 17.28 -12.92 -11.85
C LYS A 117 16.55 -13.82 -10.84
N GLY A 118 15.48 -14.48 -11.29
CA GLY A 118 14.69 -15.41 -10.48
C GLY A 118 15.54 -16.54 -9.89
N SER A 119 15.53 -16.71 -8.57
CA SER A 119 16.36 -17.70 -7.86
C SER A 119 15.54 -18.87 -7.29
N VAL A 120 14.23 -18.69 -7.10
CA VAL A 120 13.37 -19.68 -6.44
C VAL A 120 12.81 -20.67 -7.47
N GLY A 121 13.10 -21.96 -7.28
CA GLY A 121 12.51 -23.02 -8.09
C GLY A 121 11.13 -23.46 -7.57
N PRO A 122 10.33 -24.16 -8.38
CA PRO A 122 8.98 -24.63 -7.98
C PRO A 122 8.97 -25.46 -6.68
N LYS A 123 10.03 -26.25 -6.44
CA LYS A 123 10.15 -27.09 -5.23
C LYS A 123 10.39 -26.28 -3.95
N ASP A 124 10.99 -25.09 -4.07
CA ASP A 124 11.34 -24.23 -2.94
C ASP A 124 10.24 -23.19 -2.64
N GLN A 125 9.35 -22.92 -3.61
CA GLN A 125 8.31 -21.89 -3.50
C GLN A 125 7.46 -22.05 -2.23
N GLY A 126 6.99 -23.27 -1.94
CA GLY A 126 6.16 -23.52 -0.76
C GLY A 126 6.90 -23.30 0.56
N LYS A 127 8.23 -23.48 0.59
CA LYS A 127 9.05 -23.13 1.76
C LYS A 127 9.17 -21.62 1.91
N VAL A 128 9.48 -20.91 0.81
CA VAL A 128 9.62 -19.45 0.81
C VAL A 128 8.31 -18.77 1.23
N LEU A 129 7.15 -19.27 0.78
CA LEU A 129 5.84 -18.78 1.25
C LEU A 129 5.72 -18.86 2.77
N ARG A 130 5.98 -20.04 3.36
CA ARG A 130 5.89 -20.21 4.82
C ARG A 130 6.87 -19.33 5.58
N ASP A 131 8.10 -19.19 5.08
CA ASP A 131 9.12 -18.31 5.69
C ASP A 131 8.62 -16.84 5.68
N LEU A 132 7.99 -16.39 4.58
CA LEU A 132 7.40 -15.05 4.47
C LEU A 132 6.18 -14.86 5.39
N GLU A 133 5.28 -15.85 5.47
CA GLU A 133 4.13 -15.81 6.36
C GLU A 133 4.54 -15.70 7.83
N LEU A 134 5.55 -16.46 8.24
CA LEU A 134 6.11 -16.38 9.59
C LEU A 134 6.72 -15.00 9.84
N LEU A 135 7.56 -14.51 8.91
CA LEU A 135 8.21 -13.20 9.02
C LEU A 135 7.19 -12.06 9.19
N PHE A 136 6.21 -11.97 8.29
CA PHE A 136 5.20 -10.92 8.34
C PHE A 136 4.21 -11.13 9.49
N GLY A 137 3.92 -12.38 9.84
CA GLY A 137 3.04 -12.74 10.94
C GLY A 137 3.57 -12.30 12.31
N SER A 138 4.90 -12.29 12.48
CA SER A 138 5.60 -11.85 13.69
C SER A 138 6.14 -10.43 13.65
N LEU A 139 5.83 -9.65 12.61
CA LEU A 139 6.34 -8.29 12.48
C LEU A 139 5.67 -7.36 13.51
N GLU A 140 6.47 -6.80 14.40
CA GLU A 140 6.06 -5.83 15.40
C GLU A 140 6.89 -4.54 15.33
N ILE A 141 6.22 -3.41 15.55
CA ILE A 141 6.85 -2.09 15.71
C ILE A 141 6.25 -1.46 16.96
N ASP A 142 7.10 -0.99 17.87
CA ASP A 142 6.70 -0.44 19.19
C ASP A 142 5.73 -1.35 19.97
N ASN A 143 6.00 -2.67 19.95
CA ASN A 143 5.16 -3.71 20.56
C ASN A 143 3.73 -3.81 19.99
N GLN A 144 3.50 -3.28 18.80
CA GLN A 144 2.25 -3.43 18.06
C GLN A 144 2.47 -4.31 16.84
N ARG A 145 1.59 -5.29 16.66
CA ARG A 145 1.58 -6.14 15.48
C ARG A 145 1.27 -5.31 14.25
N VAL A 146 2.16 -5.34 13.26
CA VAL A 146 2.01 -4.53 12.05
C VAL A 146 0.98 -5.14 11.09
N ILE A 147 1.03 -6.45 10.90
CA ILE A 147 0.21 -7.16 9.90
C ILE A 147 -1.01 -7.79 10.56
N ARG A 148 -2.20 -7.40 10.12
CA ARG A 148 -3.48 -7.96 10.56
C ARG A 148 -3.77 -9.29 9.87
N ASN A 149 -3.61 -9.33 8.55
CA ASN A 149 -3.83 -10.53 7.73
C ASN A 149 -2.76 -10.67 6.65
N VAL A 150 -2.46 -11.92 6.31
CA VAL A 150 -1.68 -12.32 5.14
C VAL A 150 -2.60 -13.19 4.29
N TYR A 151 -2.80 -12.83 3.03
CA TYR A 151 -3.63 -13.58 2.09
C TYR A 151 -2.76 -14.12 0.96
N HIS A 152 -2.93 -15.40 0.63
CA HIS A 152 -2.44 -15.97 -0.62
C HIS A 152 -3.32 -15.52 -1.78
N LYS A 153 -2.73 -15.41 -2.98
CA LYS A 153 -3.51 -15.01 -4.17
C LYS A 153 -4.70 -15.91 -4.45
N GLU A 154 -4.58 -17.21 -4.21
CA GLU A 154 -5.64 -18.18 -4.47
C GLU A 154 -6.88 -17.95 -3.57
N GLU A 155 -6.72 -17.23 -2.46
CA GLU A 155 -7.81 -16.90 -1.54
C GLU A 155 -8.62 -15.68 -2.00
N ILE A 156 -7.98 -14.72 -2.67
CA ILE A 156 -8.55 -13.38 -2.91
C ILE A 156 -8.62 -12.98 -4.39
N TYR A 157 -7.94 -13.71 -5.27
CA TYR A 157 -7.95 -13.47 -6.71
C TYR A 157 -8.46 -14.69 -7.48
N SER A 158 -9.09 -14.43 -8.62
CA SER A 158 -9.53 -15.46 -9.56
C SER A 158 -9.46 -14.95 -10.99
N GLY A 159 -9.52 -15.87 -11.96
CA GLY A 159 -9.56 -15.55 -13.37
C GLY A 159 -8.22 -15.67 -14.12
N PRO A 160 -8.19 -15.28 -15.40
CA PRO A 160 -7.11 -15.64 -16.35
C PRO A 160 -5.77 -14.95 -16.08
N ARG A 161 -5.67 -14.08 -15.08
CA ARG A 161 -4.46 -13.34 -14.72
C ARG A 161 -3.90 -13.74 -13.35
N LEU A 162 -4.40 -14.82 -12.74
CA LEU A 162 -3.94 -15.30 -11.44
C LEU A 162 -2.42 -15.51 -11.37
N ASP A 163 -1.80 -15.98 -12.47
CA ASP A 163 -0.34 -16.17 -12.53
C ASP A 163 0.46 -14.87 -12.39
N ASN A 164 -0.15 -13.72 -12.67
CA ASN A 164 0.45 -12.39 -12.51
C ASN A 164 0.12 -11.74 -11.16
N ALA A 165 -0.76 -12.33 -10.36
CA ALA A 165 -1.09 -11.83 -9.04
C ALA A 165 0.14 -11.92 -8.10
N PRO A 166 0.22 -11.04 -7.08
CA PRO A 166 1.21 -11.17 -6.02
C PRO A 166 1.06 -12.51 -5.30
N ASP A 167 2.14 -13.12 -4.84
CA ASP A 167 2.06 -14.39 -4.13
C ASP A 167 1.41 -14.23 -2.75
N LEU A 168 1.67 -13.10 -2.06
CA LEU A 168 0.98 -12.70 -0.84
C LEU A 168 0.51 -11.25 -0.91
N VAL A 169 -0.64 -10.96 -0.30
CA VAL A 169 -1.14 -9.60 -0.03
C VAL A 169 -1.22 -9.41 1.47
N LEU A 170 -0.53 -8.37 1.95
CA LEU A 170 -0.52 -8.03 3.36
C LEU A 170 -1.58 -6.97 3.65
N VAL A 171 -2.32 -7.15 4.74
CA VAL A 171 -3.26 -6.15 5.25
C VAL A 171 -2.74 -5.67 6.61
N PRO A 172 -2.34 -4.40 6.74
CA PRO A 172 -1.83 -3.88 8.00
C PRO A 172 -2.94 -3.73 9.06
N ASN A 173 -2.53 -3.63 10.33
CA ASN A 173 -3.38 -3.02 11.35
C ASN A 173 -3.48 -1.50 11.13
N PRO A 174 -4.55 -0.85 11.64
CA PRO A 174 -4.70 0.60 11.59
C PRO A 174 -3.43 1.34 12.05
N GLY A 175 -3.13 2.48 11.42
CA GLY A 175 -1.95 3.30 11.73
C GLY A 175 -0.66 2.90 10.99
N PHE A 176 -0.61 1.73 10.33
CA PHE A 176 0.57 1.32 9.57
C PHE A 176 0.37 1.43 8.06
N ASN A 177 1.28 2.14 7.41
CA ASN A 177 1.37 2.21 5.95
C ASN A 177 2.51 1.33 5.45
N LEU A 178 2.21 0.35 4.60
CA LEU A 178 3.21 -0.60 4.09
C LEU A 178 3.79 -0.11 2.76
N LYS A 179 5.06 0.29 2.80
CA LYS A 179 5.83 0.79 1.64
C LYS A 179 6.85 -0.23 1.13
N ALA A 180 7.10 -0.21 -0.16
CA ALA A 180 8.00 -1.12 -0.87
C ALA A 180 9.20 -0.39 -1.50
N SER A 181 9.58 0.77 -0.99
CA SER A 181 10.79 1.48 -1.43
C SER A 181 12.03 0.58 -1.28
N LEU A 182 12.87 0.54 -2.33
CA LEU A 182 14.13 -0.21 -2.36
C LEU A 182 15.31 0.58 -1.76
N LYS A 183 15.09 1.85 -1.40
CA LYS A 183 16.17 2.79 -1.01
C LYS A 183 16.24 3.04 0.49
N GLU A 184 15.29 2.52 1.25
CA GLU A 184 15.18 2.82 2.68
C GLU A 184 16.25 2.08 3.46
N GLU A 185 16.82 2.77 4.45
CA GLU A 185 17.88 2.25 5.30
C GLU A 185 17.39 1.90 6.71
N ARG A 186 16.07 1.96 6.93
CA ARG A 186 15.41 1.69 8.21
C ARG A 186 14.11 0.91 7.99
N LEU A 187 13.67 0.19 9.03
CA LEU A 187 12.45 -0.61 8.98
C LEU A 187 11.18 0.24 8.99
N SER A 188 11.18 1.35 9.72
CA SER A 188 10.00 2.21 9.85
C SER A 188 10.38 3.67 10.02
N GLY A 189 9.46 4.56 9.70
CA GLY A 189 9.63 5.99 9.91
C GLY A 189 8.32 6.74 9.89
N ARG A 190 8.44 8.07 10.03
CA ARG A 190 7.39 9.03 9.73
C ARG A 190 7.84 9.91 8.58
N ASP A 191 6.94 10.13 7.64
CA ASP A 191 7.04 11.06 6.53
C ASP A 191 6.01 12.19 6.72
N VAL A 192 5.96 13.18 5.82
CA VAL A 192 5.03 14.32 5.90
C VAL A 192 3.54 13.90 5.85
N PHE A 193 3.28 12.63 5.49
CA PHE A 193 1.94 12.04 5.36
C PHE A 193 1.58 11.04 6.48
N THR A 194 2.45 10.85 7.48
CA THR A 194 2.28 9.89 8.59
C THR A 194 2.76 10.44 9.93
#